data_AF-A0A9E7GG75-F1
#
_entry.id   AF-A0A9E7GG75-F1
#
_cell.length_a   1.000
_cell.length_b   1.000
_cell.length_c   1.000
_cell.angle_alpha   90.00
_cell.angle_beta   90.00
_cell.angle_gamma   90.00
#
_symmetry.space_group_name_H-M   'P 1'
#
loop_
_entity.id
_entity.type
_entity.pdbx_description
1 polymer ?
#
loop_
_entity_poly.entity_id
_entity_poly.type
_entity_poly.pdbx_seq_one_letter_code
_entity_poly.pdbx_strand_id
1 'polypeptide(L)' 'MEKRFVVPICYLHHPSFQTLLHKAEEEYGFEHPRGMLRVPCDEDDFATLTSQMSGS' A
#
# COMPACT_ATOMS: atom_id res chain seq x y z
N MET A 1 0.48 4.70 18.92
CA MET A 1 1.11 3.38 18.67
C MET A 1 1.30 3.27 17.18
N GLU A 2 2.44 2.78 16.71
CA GLU A 2 2.63 2.48 15.29
C GLU A 2 1.99 1.12 14.99
N LYS A 3 1.01 1.08 14.07
CA LYS A 3 0.37 -0.16 13.65
C LYS A 3 1.10 -0.72 12.44
N ARG A 4 1.33 -2.02 12.45
CA ARG A 4 1.99 -2.73 11.35
C ARG A 4 0.98 -3.65 10.68
N PHE A 5 0.90 -3.55 9.37
CA PHE A 5 0.12 -4.45 8.54
C PHE A 5 1.06 -5.42 7.85
N VAL A 6 0.75 -6.72 7.96
CA VAL A 6 1.43 -7.76 7.20
C VAL A 6 0.47 -8.20 6.09
N VAL A 7 0.89 -8.05 4.85
CA VAL A 7 0.08 -8.39 3.67
C VAL A 7 0.80 -9.43 2.81
N PRO A 8 0.08 -10.33 2.12
CA PRO A 8 0.68 -11.20 1.13
C PRO A 8 1.35 -10.40 0.00
N ILE A 9 2.50 -10.87 -0.48
CA ILE A 9 3.20 -10.24 -1.63
C ILE A 9 2.30 -10.17 -2.87
N CYS A 10 1.37 -11.13 -3.04
CA CYS A 10 0.41 -11.15 -4.15
C CYS A 10 -0.44 -9.88 -4.25
N TYR A 11 -0.62 -9.14 -3.14
CA TYR A 11 -1.39 -7.89 -3.13
C TYR A 11 -0.77 -6.82 -4.01
N LEU A 12 0.56 -6.82 -4.17
CA LEU A 12 1.27 -5.87 -5.04
C LEU A 12 0.83 -5.97 -6.51
N HIS A 13 0.26 -7.11 -6.92
CA HIS A 13 -0.27 -7.32 -8.28
C HIS A 13 -1.75 -6.97 -8.41
N HIS A 14 -2.45 -6.67 -7.32
CA HIS A 14 -3.86 -6.34 -7.37
C HIS A 14 -4.07 -4.91 -7.92
N PRO A 15 -5.02 -4.69 -8.83
CA PRO A 15 -5.22 -3.38 -9.47
C PRO A 15 -5.42 -2.22 -8.48
N SER A 16 -6.18 -2.44 -7.40
CA SER A 16 -6.38 -1.42 -6.36
C SER A 16 -5.09 -1.07 -5.62
N PHE A 17 -4.22 -2.05 -5.38
CA PHE A 17 -2.93 -1.81 -4.75
C PHE A 17 -1.96 -1.12 -5.71
N GLN A 18 -1.96 -1.51 -6.99
CA GLN A 18 -1.17 -0.83 -8.02
C GLN A 18 -1.58 0.64 -8.18
N THR A 19 -2.87 0.93 -8.09
CA THR A 19 -3.37 2.32 -8.10
C THR A 19 -2.82 3.12 -6.92
N LEU A 20 -2.77 2.52 -5.74
CA LEU A 20 -2.19 3.12 -4.54
C LEU A 20 -0.67 3.35 -4.68
N LEU A 21 0.05 2.40 -5.27
CA LEU A 21 1.47 2.52 -5.58
C LEU A 21 1.75 3.60 -6.62
N HIS A 22 0.92 3.73 -7.64
CA HIS A 22 1.09 4.77 -8.64
C HIS A 22 0.86 6.16 -8.06
N LYS A 23 -0.16 6.32 -7.21
CA LYS A 23 -0.36 7.58 -6.47
C LYS A 23 0.84 7.90 -5.56
N ALA A 24 1.40 6.88 -4.91
CA ALA A 24 2.61 7.04 -4.11
C ALA A 24 3.80 7.52 -4.94
N GLU A 25 3.98 6.95 -6.12
CA GLU A 25 4.99 7.37 -7.09
C GLU A 25 4.78 8.81 -7.55
N GLU A 26 3.55 9.20 -7.91
CA GLU A 26 3.22 10.56 -8.35
C GLU A 26 3.50 11.61 -7.26
N GLU A 27 3.21 11.29 -5.99
CA GLU A 27 3.36 12.22 -4.87
C GLU A 27 4.76 12.24 -4.26
N TYR A 28 5.42 11.09 -4.15
CA TYR A 28 6.69 10.93 -3.43
C TYR A 28 7.88 10.60 -4.35
N GLY A 29 7.64 10.30 -5.62
CA GLY A 29 8.66 9.82 -6.56
C GLY A 29 9.15 8.40 -6.21
N PHE A 30 10.17 7.95 -6.94
CA PHE A 30 10.81 6.63 -6.74
C PHE A 30 12.03 6.66 -5.82
N GLU A 31 12.49 7.85 -5.43
CA GLU A 31 13.69 8.00 -4.62
C GLU A 31 13.37 7.70 -3.15
N HIS A 32 13.54 6.43 -2.79
CA HIS A 32 13.31 5.96 -1.43
C HIS A 32 14.62 5.48 -0.81
N PRO A 33 15.26 6.26 0.08
CA PRO A 33 16.62 6.01 0.57
C PRO A 33 16.80 4.72 1.38
N ARG A 34 15.73 3.95 1.65
CA ARG A 34 15.77 2.72 2.46
C ARG A 34 14.84 1.60 1.97
N GLY A 35 14.38 1.65 0.72
CA GLY A 35 13.39 0.68 0.21
C GLY A 35 12.06 0.70 0.97
N MET A 36 11.81 1.77 1.73
CA MET A 36 10.54 1.99 2.40
C MET A 36 9.58 2.58 1.38
N LEU A 37 8.42 1.94 1.25
CA LEU A 37 7.32 2.44 0.45
C LEU A 37 6.43 3.33 1.32
N ARG A 38 6.24 4.59 0.90
CA ARG A 38 5.27 5.50 1.52
C ARG A 38 4.01 5.51 0.65
N VAL A 39 2.84 5.33 1.25
CA VAL A 39 1.57 5.30 0.52
C VAL A 39 0.65 6.44 0.96
N PRO A 40 -0.02 7.14 0.02
CA PRO A 40 -0.90 8.25 0.33
C PRO A 40 -2.29 7.73 0.71
N CYS A 41 -2.41 7.12 1.89
CA CYS A 41 -3.68 6.69 2.46
C CYS A 41 -3.62 6.69 3.99
N ASP A 42 -4.76 6.91 4.63
CA ASP A 42 -4.90 6.77 6.06
C ASP A 42 -5.02 5.29 6.47
N GLU A 43 -4.88 5.03 7.78
CA GLU A 43 -4.85 3.67 8.33
C GLU A 43 -6.14 2.88 8.04
N ASP A 44 -7.30 3.52 8.19
CA ASP A 44 -8.61 2.90 7.97
C ASP A 44 -8.84 2.52 6.51
N ASP A 45 -8.38 3.35 5.57
CA ASP A 45 -8.44 3.07 4.14
C ASP A 45 -7.55 1.89 3.78
N PHE A 46 -6.33 1.85 4.33
CA PHE A 46 -5.42 0.73 4.11
C PHE A 46 -5.95 -0.59 4.70
N ALA A 47 -6.55 -0.54 5.89
CA ALA A 47 -7.21 -1.69 6.51
C ALA A 47 -8.39 -2.20 5.67
N THR A 48 -9.20 -1.28 5.14
CA THR A 48 -10.33 -1.61 4.27
C THR A 48 -9.87 -2.25 2.96
N LEU A 49 -8.87 -1.67 2.31
CA LEU A 49 -8.26 -2.19 1.09
C LEU A 49 -7.73 -3.61 1.29
N THR A 50 -6.95 -3.82 2.35
CA THR A 50 -6.32 -5.13 2.63
C THR A 50 -7.33 -6.20 3.05
N SER A 51 -8.43 -5.82 3.70
CA SER A 51 -9.55 -6.70 4.04
C SER A 51 -10.25 -7.22 2.79
N GLN A 52 -10.56 -6.34 1.83
CA GLN A 52 -11.20 -6.73 0.56
C GLN A 52 -10.37 -7.74 -0.25
N MET A 53 -9.05 -7.65 -0.12
CA MET A 53 -8.10 -8.49 -0.85
C MET A 53 -7.81 -9.83 -0.14
N SER A 54 -8.21 -9.97 1.14
CA SER A 54 -7.94 -11.17 1.97
C SER A 54 -8.90 -12.33 1.73
N GLY A 55 -9.93 -12.12 0.91
CA GLY A 55 -10.95 -13.11 0.57
C GLY A 55 -10.98 -13.54 -0.89
N SER A 56 -9.94 -13.24 -1.69
CA SER A 56 -9.83 -13.65 -3.11
C SER A 56 -8.92 -14.85 -3.31
#